data_AF-A0A4P8YL09-F1
#
_entry.id   AF-A0A4P8YL09-F1
#
_cell.length_a   1.000
_cell.length_b   1.000
_cell.length_c   1.000
_cell.angle_alpha   90.00
_cell.angle_beta   90.00
_cell.angle_gamma   90.00
#
_symmetry.space_group_name_H-M   'P 1'
#
loop_
_entity.id
_entity.type
_entity.pdbx_description
1 polymer ?
#
loop_
_entity_poly.entity_id
_entity_poly.type
_entity_poly.pdbx_seq_one_letter_code
_entity_poly.pdbx_strand_id
1 'polypeptide(L)'
;MYAKVKDIPTWITDTPTDHSEWFALYRDDGMIDDHTWIRGVRRGNFRLHPIGPLGIPEGCITLQHHSDFQSIRTALLRTNKVPVRNTGLMAYGQIEVITHGDTCP
;
A
#
# COMPACT_ATOMS: atom_id res chain seq x y z
N MET A 1 6.90 4.33 23.56
CA MET A 1 8.00 3.51 23.02
C MET A 1 7.84 3.13 21.54
N TYR A 2 6.73 3.50 20.86
CA TYR A 2 6.47 3.13 19.45
C TYR A 2 7.18 3.98 18.39
N ALA A 3 7.54 5.23 18.69
CA ALA A 3 8.11 6.14 17.70
C ALA A 3 9.56 5.80 17.29
N LYS A 4 10.32 5.13 18.16
CA LYS A 4 11.76 4.87 17.97
C LYS A 4 12.08 3.69 17.04
N VAL A 5 11.09 2.87 16.69
CA VAL A 5 11.31 1.60 15.97
C VAL A 5 11.09 1.76 14.46
N LYS A 6 10.28 2.75 14.03
CA LYS A 6 10.11 3.10 12.61
C LYS A 6 11.38 3.66 11.96
N ASP A 7 12.33 4.13 12.77
CA ASP A 7 13.58 4.77 12.32
C ASP A 7 14.78 3.81 12.27
N ILE A 8 14.61 2.51 12.58
CA ILE A 8 15.69 1.54 12.37
C ILE A 8 15.88 1.37 10.86
N PRO A 9 17.09 1.61 10.32
CA PRO A 9 17.31 1.43 8.91
C PRO A 9 17.06 -0.03 8.51
N THR A 10 16.12 -0.25 7.59
CA THR A 10 15.70 -1.62 7.22
C THR A 10 16.83 -2.44 6.60
N TRP A 11 17.84 -1.79 6.02
CA TRP A 11 18.99 -2.41 5.37
C TRP A 11 19.92 -3.22 6.30
N ILE A 12 19.81 -3.07 7.63
CA ILE A 12 20.58 -3.88 8.61
C ILE A 12 19.82 -5.14 9.09
N THR A 13 18.70 -5.47 8.48
CA THR A 13 17.82 -6.57 8.89
C THR A 13 17.73 -7.65 7.82
N ASP A 14 17.24 -8.84 8.17
CA ASP A 14 17.05 -9.95 7.22
C ASP A 14 15.93 -9.71 6.20
N THR A 15 15.12 -8.66 6.37
CA THR A 15 14.03 -8.27 5.47
C THR A 15 14.09 -6.77 5.14
N PRO A 16 15.15 -6.33 4.43
CA PRO A 16 15.28 -4.95 4.05
C PRO A 16 14.17 -4.54 3.08
N THR A 17 13.64 -3.33 3.25
CA THR A 17 12.60 -2.78 2.39
C THR A 17 12.96 -1.38 1.95
N ASP A 18 12.80 -1.10 0.65
CA ASP A 18 12.90 0.25 0.09
C ASP A 18 11.51 0.84 -0.11
N HIS A 19 11.20 1.91 0.63
CA HIS A 19 9.90 2.58 0.54
C HIS A 19 9.66 3.27 -0.81
N SER A 20 10.73 3.56 -1.58
CA SER A 20 10.61 4.14 -2.93
C SER A 20 9.96 3.17 -3.93
N GLU A 21 9.97 1.87 -3.62
CA GLU A 21 9.36 0.84 -4.45
C GLU A 21 7.88 0.61 -4.16
N TRP A 22 7.39 1.11 -3.02
CA TRP A 22 6.03 0.84 -2.55
C TRP A 22 4.99 1.61 -3.37
N PHE A 23 3.80 1.03 -3.50
CA PHE A 23 2.68 1.73 -4.13
C PHE A 23 1.74 2.30 -3.07
N ALA A 24 1.37 3.57 -3.24
CA ALA A 24 0.32 4.20 -2.45
C ALA A 24 -1.05 3.69 -2.90
N LEU A 25 -1.87 3.29 -1.92
CA LEU A 25 -3.25 2.88 -2.12
C LEU A 25 -4.15 3.98 -1.58
N TYR A 26 -4.92 4.58 -2.49
CA TYR A 26 -5.92 5.59 -2.17
C TYR A 26 -7.30 4.96 -2.28
N ARG A 27 -8.21 5.32 -1.36
CA ARG A 27 -9.58 4.85 -1.43
C ARG A 27 -10.26 5.52 -2.64
N ASP A 28 -11.02 4.75 -3.40
CA ASP A 28 -11.85 5.31 -4.47
C ASP A 28 -13.19 5.79 -3.92
N ASP A 29 -13.17 6.88 -3.14
CA ASP A 29 -14.36 7.55 -2.61
C ASP A 29 -14.59 8.94 -3.24
N GLY A 30 -13.88 9.21 -4.35
CA GLY A 30 -13.94 10.49 -5.07
C GLY A 30 -13.00 11.56 -4.52
N MET A 31 -12.32 11.31 -3.41
CA MET A 31 -11.27 12.18 -2.86
C MET A 31 -9.90 11.53 -3.03
N ILE A 32 -8.87 12.33 -3.31
CA ILE A 32 -7.48 11.85 -3.31
C ILE A 32 -6.82 12.34 -2.03
N ASP A 33 -6.91 11.51 -1.00
CA ASP A 33 -6.28 11.73 0.29
C ASP A 33 -5.66 10.43 0.81
N ASP A 34 -4.59 10.56 1.58
CA ASP A 34 -3.91 9.41 2.16
C ASP A 34 -4.55 8.96 3.49
N HIS A 35 -5.84 9.30 3.71
CA HIS A 35 -6.56 8.94 4.91
C HIS A 35 -8.07 8.85 4.67
N THR A 36 -8.72 7.86 5.27
CA THR A 36 -10.17 7.68 5.17
C THR A 36 -10.78 7.49 6.57
N TRP A 37 -12.07 7.73 6.69
CA TRP A 37 -12.83 7.51 7.93
C TRP A 37 -13.72 6.29 7.79
N ILE A 38 -13.56 5.33 8.69
CA ILE A 38 -14.40 4.14 8.76
C ILE A 38 -14.99 4.06 10.16
N ARG A 39 -16.31 4.21 10.27
CA ARG A 39 -17.05 4.17 11.55
C ARG A 39 -16.46 5.12 12.60
N GLY A 40 -16.09 6.35 12.20
CA GLY A 40 -15.50 7.35 13.10
C GLY A 40 -14.02 7.15 13.43
N VAL A 41 -13.35 6.15 12.85
CA VAL A 41 -11.92 5.92 13.02
C VAL A 41 -11.16 6.37 11.78
N ARG A 42 -10.21 7.29 11.95
CA ARG A 42 -9.28 7.69 10.89
C ARG A 42 -8.26 6.58 10.63
N ARG A 43 -8.15 6.17 9.38
CA ARG A 43 -7.16 5.20 8.86
C ARG A 43 -6.48 5.81 7.63
N GLY A 44 -5.35 5.29 7.18
CA GLY A 44 -4.64 5.88 6.05
C GLY A 44 -3.23 5.36 5.89
N ASN A 45 -2.46 6.00 5.02
CA ASN A 45 -1.11 5.59 4.63
C ASN A 45 -1.08 4.13 4.15
N PHE A 46 -2.12 3.69 3.44
CA PHE A 46 -2.22 2.33 2.94
C PHE A 46 -1.24 2.12 1.80
N ARG A 47 -0.49 1.04 1.86
CA ARG A 47 0.54 0.71 0.87
C ARG A 47 0.40 -0.74 0.41
N LEU A 48 0.82 -1.00 -0.84
CA LEU A 48 1.23 -2.32 -1.29
C LEU A 48 2.75 -2.41 -1.15
N HIS A 49 3.23 -3.34 -0.32
CA HIS A 49 4.65 -3.47 -0.01
C HIS A 49 5.02 -4.90 0.42
N PRO A 50 6.31 -5.29 0.36
CA PRO A 50 6.76 -6.56 0.94
C PRO A 50 6.78 -6.46 2.47
N ILE A 51 6.75 -7.59 3.15
CA ILE A 51 6.90 -7.64 4.59
C ILE A 51 8.21 -6.96 5.01
N GLY A 52 8.11 -6.06 5.97
CA GLY A 52 9.27 -5.40 6.58
C GLY A 52 9.73 -6.10 7.86
N PRO A 53 10.77 -5.58 8.52
CA PRO A 53 11.45 -6.25 9.63
C PRO A 53 10.57 -6.60 10.83
N LEU A 54 9.51 -5.81 11.05
CA LEU A 54 8.57 -6.03 12.15
C LEU A 54 7.45 -7.00 11.80
N GLY A 55 7.22 -7.29 10.52
CA GLY A 55 6.17 -8.20 10.09
C GLY A 55 4.73 -7.76 10.39
N ILE A 56 4.50 -6.47 10.67
CA ILE A 56 3.19 -5.96 11.10
C ILE A 56 2.45 -5.31 9.92
N PRO A 57 1.36 -5.91 9.40
CA PRO A 57 0.50 -5.26 8.42
C PRO A 57 -0.55 -4.39 9.14
N GLU A 58 -0.29 -3.10 9.29
CA GLU A 58 -1.22 -2.13 9.91
C GLU A 58 -2.37 -1.72 8.95
N GLY A 59 -2.93 -2.69 8.20
CA GLY A 59 -3.98 -2.46 7.19
C GLY A 59 -3.46 -2.26 5.75
N CYS A 60 -2.15 -2.34 5.54
CA CYS A 60 -1.53 -2.42 4.21
C CYS A 60 -1.80 -3.78 3.55
N ILE A 61 -1.63 -3.84 2.23
CA ILE A 61 -1.53 -5.10 1.50
C ILE A 61 -0.06 -5.51 1.52
N THR A 62 0.26 -6.50 2.35
CA THR A 62 1.64 -6.91 2.59
C THR A 62 1.92 -8.31 2.05
N LEU A 63 2.91 -8.42 1.17
CA LEU A 63 3.33 -9.73 0.63
C LEU A 63 4.44 -10.34 1.49
N GLN A 64 4.30 -11.63 1.79
CA GLN A 64 5.23 -12.36 2.67
C GLN A 64 6.63 -12.51 2.07
N HIS A 65 6.72 -12.67 0.75
CA HIS A 65 8.01 -12.81 0.07
C HIS A 65 8.31 -11.58 -0.78
N HIS A 66 9.54 -11.08 -0.67
CA HIS A 66 10.01 -9.94 -1.44
C HIS A 66 10.00 -10.23 -2.96
N SER A 67 10.26 -11.47 -3.36
CA SER A 67 10.18 -11.93 -4.76
C SER A 67 8.78 -11.75 -5.37
N ASP A 68 7.74 -12.04 -4.58
CA ASP A 68 6.36 -11.92 -5.03
C ASP A 68 6.00 -10.45 -5.21
N PHE A 69 6.48 -9.59 -4.31
CA PHE A 69 6.34 -8.14 -4.43
C PHE A 69 7.02 -7.61 -5.68
N GLN A 70 8.27 -8.03 -5.95
CA GLN A 70 8.98 -7.59 -7.15
C GLN A 70 8.28 -8.04 -8.43
N SER A 71 7.66 -9.24 -8.42
CA SER A 71 6.89 -9.77 -9.54
C SER A 71 5.66 -8.88 -9.81
N ILE A 72 4.87 -8.57 -8.78
CA ILE A 72 3.70 -7.68 -8.90
C ILE A 72 4.11 -6.26 -9.28
N ARG A 73 5.15 -5.72 -8.63
CA ARG A 73 5.69 -4.38 -8.93
C ARG A 73 6.07 -4.26 -10.39
N THR A 74 6.79 -5.24 -10.92
CA THR A 74 7.21 -5.26 -12.33
C THR A 74 6.00 -5.27 -13.26
N ALA A 75 4.96 -6.05 -12.94
CA ALA A 75 3.73 -6.08 -13.71
C ALA A 75 2.99 -4.73 -13.68
N LEU A 76 2.84 -4.11 -12.50
CA LEU A 76 2.21 -2.81 -12.35
C LEU A 76 2.96 -1.72 -13.12
N LEU A 77 4.29 -1.65 -13.00
CA LEU A 77 5.10 -0.64 -13.70
C LEU A 77 5.05 -0.74 -15.22
N ARG A 78 4.73 -1.92 -15.76
CA ARG A 78 4.55 -2.15 -17.20
C ARG A 78 3.14 -1.85 -17.70
N THR A 79 2.21 -1.59 -16.81
CA THR A 79 0.82 -1.30 -17.16
C THR A 79 0.66 0.14 -17.62
N ASN A 80 -0.21 0.38 -18.60
CA ASN A 80 -0.60 1.73 -18.98
C ASN A 80 -1.29 2.41 -17.80
N LYS A 81 -0.81 3.60 -17.43
CA LYS A 81 -1.41 4.33 -16.32
C LYS A 81 -2.79 4.86 -16.70
N VAL A 82 -3.70 4.88 -15.73
CA VAL A 82 -5.04 5.45 -15.86
C VAL A 82 -5.14 6.80 -15.16
N PRO A 83 -5.84 7.79 -15.73
CA PRO A 83 -6.00 9.08 -15.07
C PRO A 83 -6.88 8.95 -13.83
N VAL A 84 -6.46 9.61 -12.76
CA VAL A 84 -7.20 9.65 -11.50
C VAL A 84 -8.17 10.84 -11.54
N ARG A 85 -9.34 10.60 -12.14
CA ARG A 85 -10.41 11.60 -12.32
C ARG A 85 -9.82 12.92 -12.87
N ASN A 86 -10.13 14.05 -12.24
CA ASN A 86 -9.67 15.39 -12.64
C ASN A 86 -8.49 15.91 -11.81
N THR A 87 -7.71 15.04 -11.19
CA THR A 87 -6.63 15.46 -10.26
C THR A 87 -5.28 15.72 -10.94
N GLY A 88 -5.14 15.31 -12.20
CA GLY A 88 -3.84 15.33 -12.92
C GLY A 88 -2.88 14.22 -12.49
N LEU A 89 -3.27 13.37 -11.54
CA LEU A 89 -2.51 12.19 -11.12
C LEU A 89 -2.83 10.99 -12.00
N MET A 90 -1.90 10.03 -12.02
CA MET A 90 -1.99 8.81 -12.79
C MET A 90 -1.81 7.60 -11.86
N ALA A 91 -2.67 6.60 -11.97
CA ALA A 91 -2.59 5.36 -11.20
C ALA A 91 -2.18 4.19 -12.10
N TYR A 92 -1.56 3.17 -11.49
CA TYR A 92 -1.20 1.93 -12.20
C TYR A 92 -2.37 0.94 -12.34
N GLY A 93 -3.46 1.17 -11.61
CA GLY A 93 -4.66 0.34 -11.64
C GLY A 93 -5.53 0.56 -10.40
N GLN A 94 -6.55 -0.29 -10.26
CA GLN A 94 -7.41 -0.38 -9.08
C GLN A 94 -7.25 -1.78 -8.47
N ILE A 95 -7.39 -1.86 -7.15
CA ILE A 95 -7.40 -3.12 -6.42
C ILE A 95 -8.70 -3.21 -5.63
N GLU A 96 -9.43 -4.31 -5.83
CA GLU A 96 -10.61 -4.62 -5.04
C GLU A 96 -10.21 -5.55 -3.89
N VAL A 97 -10.46 -5.12 -2.66
CA VAL A 97 -10.22 -5.94 -1.47
C VAL A 97 -11.55 -6.52 -1.02
N ILE A 98 -11.81 -7.77 -1.42
CA ILE A 98 -12.99 -8.52 -1.00
C ILE A 98 -12.70 -9.25 0.31
N THR A 99 -13.58 -9.10 1.28
CA THR A 99 -13.68 -10.03 2.42
C THR A 99 -14.83 -10.99 2.12
N HIS A 100 -14.70 -12.27 2.47
CA HIS A 100 -15.81 -13.22 2.32
C HIS A 100 -17.01 -12.71 3.15
N GLY A 101 -17.96 -12.01 2.51
CA GLY A 101 -19.16 -11.50 3.17
C GLY A 101 -19.75 -10.21 2.62
N ASP A 102 -18.94 -9.25 2.12
CA ASP A 102 -19.43 -7.97 1.59
C ASP A 102 -18.51 -7.48 0.47
N THR A 103 -19.06 -7.21 -0.72
CA THR A 103 -18.39 -6.49 -1.81
C THR A 103 -18.30 -5.00 -1.48
N CYS A 104 -17.31 -4.30 -2.04
CA CYS A 104 -17.28 -2.84 -2.01
C CYS A 104 -18.55 -2.29 -2.70
N PRO A 105 -19.22 -1.24 -2.17
CA PRO A 105 -20.28 -0.54 -2.91
C PRO A 105 -19.76 0.12 -4.19
#